data_AF-A0A1S3J109-F1
#
_entry.id   AF-A0A1S3J109-F1
#
_cell.length_a   1.000
_cell.length_b   1.000
_cell.length_c   1.000
_cell.angle_alpha   90.00
_cell.angle_beta   90.00
_cell.angle_gamma   90.00
#
_symmetry.space_group_name_H-M   'P 1'
#
loop_
_entity.id
_entity.type
_entity.pdbx_description
1 polymer ?
#
loop_
_entity_poly.entity_id
_entity_poly.type
_entity_poly.pdbx_seq_one_letter_code
_entity_poly.pdbx_strand_id
1 'polypeptide(L)'
;MHLDGLLQVIGEFGTYQRRQYFLVCLVRLYAILPLLATVFLAATPKHHCKLPAEHVARAERVYGNLSHEELLNLSIPWEENGGQLTRSSCKLYPWTRPNQTLTSYNETHSVPSVNETESIACPLGLEYSQDIYTSTVVSEIGCGNVSFRLGSHP
;
A
#
# COMPACT_ATOMS: atom_id res chain seq x y z
N MET A 1 -47.68 3.13 17.57
CA MET A 1 -47.20 4.49 17.25
C MET A 1 -47.82 4.88 15.92
N HIS A 2 -48.89 5.69 15.91
CA HIS A 2 -49.66 6.03 14.71
C HIS A 2 -49.15 7.38 14.18
N LEU A 3 -48.05 7.35 13.41
CA LEU A 3 -47.44 8.56 12.83
C LEU A 3 -48.23 9.09 11.62
N ASP A 4 -49.17 8.30 11.10
CA ASP A 4 -49.92 8.61 9.89
C ASP A 4 -50.83 9.84 10.05
N GLY A 5 -51.35 10.07 11.26
CA GLY A 5 -52.17 11.25 11.56
C GLY A 5 -51.38 12.56 11.64
N LEU A 6 -50.08 12.50 11.96
CA LEU A 6 -49.23 13.69 12.03
C LEU A 6 -48.84 14.19 10.63
N LEU A 7 -48.61 13.27 9.68
CA LEU A 7 -48.37 13.64 8.27
C LEU A 7 -49.57 14.33 7.62
N GLN A 8 -50.80 14.01 8.05
CA GLN A 8 -52.01 14.63 7.54
C GLN A 8 -52.16 16.10 7.99
N VAL A 9 -51.64 16.45 9.17
CA VAL A 9 -51.65 17.81 9.74
C VAL A 9 -50.56 18.71 9.13
N ILE A 10 -49.45 18.13 8.68
CA ILE A 10 -48.32 18.87 8.10
C ILE A 10 -48.61 19.34 6.65
N GLY A 11 -49.64 18.78 6.00
CA GLY A 11 -50.05 19.12 4.64
C GLY A 11 -49.15 18.49 3.56
N GLU A 12 -49.65 18.42 2.32
CA GLU A 12 -48.86 17.95 1.18
C GLU A 12 -47.57 18.79 1.02
N PHE A 13 -46.47 18.13 0.66
CA PHE A 13 -45.20 18.79 0.34
C PHE A 13 -45.41 19.86 -0.75
N GLY A 14 -45.36 21.13 -0.35
CA GLY A 14 -45.46 22.26 -1.25
C GLY A 14 -44.31 22.30 -2.26
N THR A 15 -44.53 22.95 -3.41
CA THR A 15 -43.52 23.07 -4.48
C THR A 15 -42.21 23.69 -4.02
N TYR A 16 -42.27 24.64 -3.07
CA TYR A 16 -41.10 25.25 -2.45
C TYR A 16 -40.30 24.26 -1.57
N GLN A 17 -41.00 23.48 -0.73
CA GLN A 17 -40.35 22.45 0.10
C GLN A 17 -39.70 21.37 -0.75
N ARG A 18 -40.33 20.94 -1.85
CA ARG A 18 -39.73 19.98 -2.80
C ARG A 18 -38.44 20.51 -3.42
N ARG A 19 -38.42 21.79 -3.83
CA ARG A 19 -37.21 22.44 -4.36
C ARG A 19 -36.10 22.52 -3.31
N GLN A 20 -36.44 22.91 -2.09
CA GLN A 20 -35.46 23.02 -1.01
C GLN A 20 -34.88 21.67 -0.63
N TYR A 21 -35.72 20.62 -0.54
CA TYR A 21 -35.26 19.26 -0.30
C TYR A 21 -34.32 18.78 -1.41
N PHE A 22 -34.67 19.02 -2.68
CA PHE A 22 -33.81 18.69 -3.81
C PHE A 22 -32.45 19.39 -3.75
N LEU A 23 -32.43 20.69 -3.42
CA LEU A 23 -31.18 21.45 -3.26
C LEU A 23 -30.34 20.91 -2.09
N VAL A 24 -30.96 20.60 -0.95
CA VAL A 24 -30.26 20.00 0.20
C VAL A 24 -29.69 18.63 -0.17
N CYS A 25 -30.43 17.80 -0.89
CA CYS A 25 -29.93 16.52 -1.40
C CYS A 25 -28.75 16.71 -2.35
N LEU A 26 -28.85 17.65 -3.31
CA LEU A 26 -27.73 17.95 -4.22
C LEU A 26 -26.49 18.39 -3.46
N VAL A 27 -26.62 19.35 -2.54
CA VAL A 27 -25.49 19.82 -1.71
C VAL A 27 -24.87 18.66 -0.94
N ARG A 28 -25.69 17.78 -0.35
CA ARG A 28 -25.19 16.58 0.35
C ARG A 28 -24.46 15.62 -0.58
N LEU A 29 -24.99 15.37 -1.78
CA LEU A 29 -24.34 14.49 -2.75
C LEU A 29 -22.98 15.05 -3.17
N TYR A 30 -22.90 16.33 -3.51
CA TYR A 30 -21.63 16.99 -3.84
C TYR A 30 -20.64 16.99 -2.66
N ALA A 31 -21.12 17.03 -1.42
CA ALA A 31 -20.26 16.95 -0.23
C ALA A 31 -19.72 15.53 0.05
N ILE A 32 -20.49 14.49 -0.26
CA ILE A 32 -20.12 13.09 0.02
C ILE A 32 -19.20 12.52 -1.08
N LEU A 33 -19.35 12.97 -2.32
CA LEU A 33 -18.53 12.47 -3.45
C LEU A 33 -17.01 12.60 -3.21
N PRO A 34 -16.47 13.73 -2.72
CA PRO A 34 -15.05 13.85 -2.40
C PRO A 34 -14.60 12.85 -1.31
N LEU A 35 -15.42 12.63 -0.28
CA LEU A 35 -15.12 11.67 0.79
C LEU A 35 -14.98 10.25 0.23
N LEU A 36 -15.89 9.84 -0.67
CA LEU A 36 -15.78 8.55 -1.36
C LEU A 36 -14.52 8.48 -2.24
N ALA A 37 -14.18 9.56 -2.94
CA ALA A 37 -12.98 9.63 -3.77
C ALA A 37 -11.69 9.50 -2.94
N THR A 38 -11.65 10.06 -1.72
CA THR A 38 -10.45 9.97 -0.86
C THR A 38 -10.05 8.54 -0.53
N VAL A 39 -11.00 7.62 -0.41
CA VAL A 39 -10.71 6.20 -0.12
C VAL A 39 -9.88 5.56 -1.22
N PHE A 40 -10.17 5.90 -2.48
CA PHE A 40 -9.41 5.39 -3.62
C PHE A 40 -8.06 6.09 -3.77
N LEU A 41 -8.00 7.39 -3.50
CA LEU A 41 -6.76 8.17 -3.59
C LEU A 41 -5.76 7.82 -2.48
N ALA A 42 -6.25 7.45 -1.29
CA ALA A 42 -5.46 7.04 -0.13
C ALA A 42 -5.15 5.54 -0.10
N ALA A 43 -5.54 4.79 -1.13
CA ALA A 43 -5.19 3.38 -1.24
C ALA A 43 -3.65 3.23 -1.32
N THR A 44 -3.10 2.26 -0.60
CA THR A 44 -1.69 1.92 -0.65
C THR A 44 -1.48 0.78 -1.67
N PRO A 45 -0.94 1.04 -2.88
CA PRO A 45 -0.64 -0.05 -3.79
C PRO A 45 0.45 -0.96 -3.23
N LYS A 46 0.50 -2.20 -3.72
CA LYS A 46 1.58 -3.13 -3.39
C LYS A 46 2.92 -2.48 -3.74
N HIS A 47 3.86 -2.52 -2.82
CA HIS A 47 5.16 -1.87 -2.98
C HIS A 47 6.27 -2.71 -2.40
N HIS A 48 7.47 -2.49 -2.94
CA HIS A 48 8.70 -3.13 -2.52
C HIS A 48 9.85 -2.13 -2.54
N CYS A 49 10.97 -2.44 -1.89
CA CYS A 49 12.17 -1.60 -1.98
C CYS A 49 12.65 -1.52 -3.43
N LYS A 50 12.97 -0.31 -3.89
CA LYS A 50 13.62 -0.13 -5.18
C LYS A 50 15.03 -0.73 -5.14
N LEU A 51 15.28 -1.66 -6.04
CA LEU A 51 16.57 -2.33 -6.18
C LEU A 51 17.59 -1.42 -6.88
N PRO A 52 18.79 -1.19 -6.29
CA PRO A 52 19.85 -0.49 -6.99
C PRO A 52 20.33 -1.28 -8.21
N ALA A 53 20.57 -0.62 -9.34
CA ALA A 53 20.99 -1.27 -10.58
C ALA A 53 22.28 -2.11 -10.42
N GLU A 54 23.18 -1.67 -9.54
CA GLU A 54 24.40 -2.39 -9.18
C GLU A 54 24.15 -3.69 -8.40
N HIS A 55 23.05 -3.77 -7.64
CA HIS A 55 22.61 -4.99 -6.97
C HIS A 55 22.06 -5.98 -7.99
N VAL A 56 21.20 -5.51 -8.90
CA VAL A 56 20.65 -6.33 -9.99
C VAL A 56 21.77 -6.90 -10.85
N ALA A 57 22.67 -6.05 -11.32
CA ALA A 57 23.79 -6.47 -12.17
C ALA A 57 24.73 -7.46 -11.47
N ARG A 58 24.93 -7.34 -10.15
CA ARG A 58 25.75 -8.32 -9.43
C ARG A 58 24.97 -9.62 -9.15
N ALA A 59 23.66 -9.56 -8.86
CA ALA A 59 22.84 -10.75 -8.72
C ALA A 59 22.83 -11.57 -10.02
N GLU A 60 22.68 -10.91 -11.17
CA GLU A 60 22.73 -11.55 -12.48
C GLU A 60 24.10 -12.16 -12.80
N ARG A 61 25.20 -11.52 -12.38
CA ARG A 61 26.55 -12.08 -12.55
C ARG A 61 26.79 -13.34 -11.71
N VAL A 62 26.17 -13.41 -10.53
CA VAL A 62 26.39 -14.52 -9.58
C VAL A 62 25.45 -15.70 -9.88
N TYR A 63 24.18 -15.41 -10.16
CA TYR A 63 23.12 -16.41 -10.32
C TYR A 63 22.68 -16.63 -11.77
N GLY A 64 23.11 -15.80 -12.71
CA GLY A 64 22.68 -15.85 -14.11
C GLY A 64 21.47 -14.96 -14.39
N ASN A 65 20.84 -15.16 -15.55
CA ASN A 65 19.64 -14.41 -15.93
C ASN A 65 18.46 -14.82 -15.03
N LEU A 66 18.16 -13.99 -14.02
CA LEU A 66 17.09 -14.21 -13.06
C LEU A 66 15.80 -13.52 -13.52
N SER A 67 14.65 -14.10 -13.19
CA SER A 67 13.38 -13.40 -13.34
C SER A 67 13.22 -12.30 -12.30
N HIS A 68 12.27 -11.39 -12.53
CA HIS A 68 12.01 -10.29 -11.60
C HIS A 68 11.56 -10.80 -10.23
N GLU A 69 10.73 -11.85 -10.17
CA GLU A 69 10.31 -12.43 -8.89
C GLU A 69 11.43 -13.14 -8.13
N GLU A 70 12.37 -13.79 -8.83
CA GLU A 70 13.53 -14.42 -8.21
C GLU A 70 14.48 -13.39 -7.61
N LEU A 71 14.70 -12.29 -8.33
CA LEU A 71 15.51 -11.18 -7.86
C LEU A 71 14.93 -10.54 -6.60
N LEU A 72 13.59 -10.37 -6.55
CA LEU A 72 12.90 -9.87 -5.35
C LEU A 72 12.99 -10.87 -4.18
N ASN A 73 12.90 -12.18 -4.45
CA ASN A 73 13.08 -13.22 -3.43
C ASN A 73 14.45 -13.22 -2.76
N LEU A 74 15.50 -12.97 -3.56
CA LEU A 74 16.88 -12.96 -3.08
C LEU A 74 17.22 -11.68 -2.30
N SER A 75 16.60 -10.56 -2.66
CA SER A 75 16.96 -9.24 -2.14
C SER A 75 16.13 -8.76 -0.95
N ILE A 76 14.88 -9.24 -0.84
CA ILE A 76 13.92 -8.75 0.16
C ILE A 76 13.71 -9.83 1.23
N PRO A 77 13.88 -9.51 2.53
CA PRO A 77 13.61 -10.44 3.60
C PRO A 77 12.13 -10.80 3.68
N TRP A 78 11.86 -12.04 4.07
CA TRP A 78 10.53 -12.53 4.43
C TRP A 78 10.23 -12.20 5.88
N GLU A 79 9.05 -11.67 6.15
CA GLU A 79 8.55 -11.32 7.47
C GLU A 79 7.23 -12.04 7.72
N GLU A 80 7.08 -12.60 8.92
CA GLU A 80 5.86 -13.27 9.35
C GLU A 80 4.91 -12.22 9.93
N ASN A 81 3.88 -11.85 9.16
CA ASN A 81 2.81 -10.98 9.62
C ASN A 81 1.56 -11.83 9.87
N GLY A 82 1.25 -12.08 11.14
CA GLY A 82 0.02 -12.79 11.54
C GLY A 82 -0.07 -14.24 11.05
N GLY A 83 1.06 -14.96 10.98
CA GLY A 83 1.12 -16.35 10.51
C GLY A 83 1.21 -16.53 8.99
N GLN A 84 1.28 -15.42 8.23
CA GLN A 84 1.52 -15.44 6.79
C GLN A 84 2.92 -14.91 6.49
N LEU A 85 3.73 -15.71 5.78
CA LEU A 85 5.03 -15.29 5.27
C LEU A 85 4.83 -14.33 4.10
N THR A 86 5.19 -13.07 4.31
CA THR A 86 5.09 -12.01 3.29
C THR A 86 6.45 -11.35 3.11
N ARG A 87 6.76 -10.88 1.90
CA ARG A 87 7.99 -10.10 1.68
C ARG A 87 7.86 -8.77 2.40
N SER A 88 8.92 -8.37 3.10
CA SER A 88 8.97 -7.08 3.77
C SER A 88 8.92 -5.93 2.77
N SER A 89 8.03 -4.97 2.97
CA SER A 89 7.86 -3.86 2.02
C SER A 89 8.85 -2.71 2.21
N CYS A 90 9.60 -2.68 3.31
CA CYS A 90 10.46 -1.54 3.72
C CYS A 90 11.92 -1.92 4.03
N LYS A 91 12.25 -3.20 3.94
CA LYS A 91 13.56 -3.74 4.31
C LYS A 91 14.22 -4.39 3.10
N LEU A 92 15.54 -4.27 3.03
CA LEU A 92 16.38 -4.88 2.02
C LEU A 92 17.54 -5.60 2.69
N TYR A 93 17.98 -6.73 2.13
CA TYR A 93 19.24 -7.32 2.54
C TYR A 93 20.43 -6.45 2.12
N PRO A 94 21.41 -6.23 3.01
CA PRO A 94 22.58 -5.43 2.71
C PRO A 94 23.48 -6.18 1.74
N TRP A 95 23.92 -5.48 0.70
CA TRP A 95 24.75 -6.05 -0.37
C TRP A 95 26.25 -5.90 -0.14
N THR A 96 26.61 -5.26 0.97
CA THR A 96 27.97 -4.93 1.40
C THR A 96 28.73 -6.11 2.01
N ARG A 97 28.33 -7.37 1.78
CA ARG A 97 29.12 -8.52 2.21
C ARG A 97 30.10 -8.96 1.11
N PRO A 98 31.38 -8.55 1.15
CA PRO A 98 32.37 -8.95 0.15
C PRO A 98 32.72 -10.45 0.19
N ASN A 99 32.31 -11.19 1.23
CA ASN A 99 32.69 -12.58 1.47
C ASN A 99 31.48 -13.52 1.68
N GLN A 100 30.31 -13.22 1.14
CA GLN A 100 29.31 -14.27 0.96
C GLN A 100 29.52 -14.89 -0.41
N THR A 101 30.11 -16.08 -0.43
CA THR A 101 29.79 -17.05 -1.47
C THR A 101 28.28 -17.26 -1.37
N LEU A 102 27.54 -16.49 -2.16
CA LEU A 102 26.13 -16.66 -2.45
C LEU A 102 25.99 -18.07 -3.03
N THR A 103 25.90 -19.06 -2.14
CA THR A 103 25.73 -20.45 -2.51
C THR A 103 24.47 -20.57 -3.34
N SER A 104 24.57 -21.40 -4.37
CA SER A 104 23.55 -21.66 -5.40
C SER A 104 22.14 -21.55 -4.84
N TYR A 105 21.30 -20.79 -5.54
CA TYR A 105 19.85 -20.81 -5.37
C TYR A 105 19.40 -22.26 -5.55
N ASN A 106 19.18 -22.96 -4.44
CA ASN A 106 18.52 -24.25 -4.45
C ASN A 106 17.03 -23.95 -4.27
N GLU A 107 16.19 -24.41 -5.20
CA GLU A 107 14.72 -24.27 -5.24
C GLU A 107 13.96 -24.89 -4.05
N THR A 108 14.62 -25.17 -2.93
CA THR A 108 13.93 -25.42 -1.68
C THR A 108 13.78 -24.09 -0.96
N HIS A 109 12.61 -23.84 -0.38
CA HIS A 109 12.29 -22.75 0.55
C HIS A 109 13.32 -22.63 1.69
N SER A 110 14.54 -22.23 1.36
CA SER A 110 15.66 -22.08 2.24
C SER A 110 15.95 -20.60 2.24
N VAL A 111 15.27 -19.93 3.17
CA VAL A 111 15.68 -18.65 3.72
C VAL A 111 17.20 -18.75 3.89
N PRO A 112 18.02 -17.98 3.15
CA PRO A 112 19.44 -17.91 3.48
C PRO A 112 19.48 -17.55 4.95
N SER A 113 20.24 -18.29 5.76
CA SER A 113 20.43 -18.00 7.19
C SER A 113 21.18 -16.68 7.33
N VAL A 114 20.47 -15.60 7.02
CA VAL A 114 20.89 -14.23 7.23
C VAL A 114 20.61 -14.01 8.69
N ASN A 115 21.67 -13.88 9.49
CA ASN A 115 21.58 -13.33 10.83
C ASN A 115 20.58 -12.16 10.78
N GLU A 116 19.44 -12.30 11.46
CA GLU A 116 18.22 -11.47 11.34
C GLU A 116 18.46 -9.97 11.65
N THR A 117 19.69 -9.58 11.92
CA THR A 117 20.11 -8.31 12.51
C THR A 117 20.62 -7.26 11.54
N GLU A 118 20.76 -7.53 10.24
CA GLU A 118 21.34 -6.56 9.29
C GLU A 118 20.43 -6.13 8.14
N SER A 119 19.11 -6.30 8.21
CA SER A 119 18.23 -5.69 7.19
C SER A 119 18.32 -4.17 7.24
N ILE A 120 18.54 -3.52 6.09
CA ILE A 120 18.62 -2.06 5.98
C ILE A 120 17.30 -1.47 5.44
N ALA A 121 16.99 -0.24 5.81
CA ALA A 121 15.90 0.52 5.18
C ALA A 121 16.20 0.75 3.69
N CYS A 122 15.16 0.80 2.84
CA CYS A 122 15.34 0.94 1.39
C CYS A 122 16.17 2.20 1.04
N PRO A 123 17.39 2.06 0.48
CA PRO A 123 18.28 3.20 0.23
C PRO A 123 17.81 4.11 -0.91
N LEU A 124 17.10 3.54 -1.90
CA LEU A 124 16.59 4.26 -3.09
C LEU A 124 15.08 4.52 -3.03
N GLY A 125 14.46 4.34 -1.85
CA GLY A 125 13.02 4.46 -1.68
C GLY A 125 12.24 3.21 -2.12
N LEU A 126 10.95 3.40 -2.38
CA LEU A 126 10.02 2.33 -2.73
C LEU A 126 9.64 2.38 -4.20
N GLU A 127 9.33 1.21 -4.74
CA GLU A 127 8.74 1.00 -6.04
C GLU A 127 7.33 0.44 -5.85
N TYR A 128 6.34 1.12 -6.43
CA TYR A 128 4.92 0.79 -6.31
C TYR A 128 4.45 0.07 -7.58
N SER A 129 3.69 -1.01 -7.42
CA SER A 129 3.05 -1.72 -8.53
C SER A 129 1.91 -0.87 -9.12
N GLN A 130 1.84 -0.87 -10.45
CA GLN A 130 0.82 -0.15 -11.23
C GLN A 130 -0.31 -1.06 -11.73
N ASP A 131 -0.45 -2.27 -11.17
CA ASP A 131 -1.44 -3.26 -11.66
C ASP A 131 -2.88 -2.82 -11.44
N ILE A 132 -3.14 -2.07 -10.36
CA ILE A 132 -4.48 -1.64 -9.93
C ILE A 132 -4.64 -0.12 -10.03
N TYR A 133 -3.60 0.63 -9.64
CA TYR A 133 -3.61 2.08 -9.63
C TYR A 133 -2.37 2.60 -10.34
N THR A 134 -2.55 3.49 -11.32
CA THR A 134 -1.40 4.13 -11.99
C THR A 134 -0.64 5.06 -11.04
N SER A 135 -1.40 5.84 -10.24
CA SER A 135 -0.89 6.73 -9.21
C SER A 135 -1.89 6.82 -8.05
N THR A 136 -1.36 6.95 -6.84
CA THR A 136 -2.11 7.23 -5.61
C THR A 136 -1.38 8.33 -4.84
N VAL A 137 -2.08 9.01 -3.93
CA VAL A 137 -1.45 10.03 -3.06
C VAL A 137 -0.30 9.40 -2.27
N VAL A 138 -0.43 8.14 -1.89
CA VAL A 138 0.60 7.38 -1.18
C VAL A 138 1.81 7.11 -2.06
N SER A 139 1.63 6.71 -3.32
CA SER A 139 2.75 6.44 -4.23
C SER A 139 3.53 7.68 -4.62
N GLU A 140 2.90 8.86 -4.61
CA GLU A 140 3.55 10.13 -4.95
C GLU A 140 4.30 10.76 -3.75
N ILE A 141 3.78 10.60 -2.53
CA ILE A 141 4.36 11.23 -1.33
C ILE A 141 5.46 10.36 -0.70
N GLY A 142 5.54 9.07 -1.03
CA GLY A 142 6.62 8.17 -0.63
C GLY A 142 6.66 7.87 0.88
N CYS A 143 7.35 6.78 1.26
CA CYS A 143 7.45 6.35 2.66
C CYS A 143 8.51 7.13 3.47
N GLY A 144 8.88 8.33 3.03
CA GLY A 144 9.76 9.24 3.76
C GLY A 144 8.97 10.06 4.77
N ASN A 145 8.97 9.65 6.04
CA ASN A 145 8.47 10.41 7.19
C ASN A 145 6.99 10.84 7.17
N VAL A 146 6.08 10.01 6.63
CA VAL A 146 4.66 10.14 6.99
C VAL A 146 4.28 9.04 7.96
N SER A 147 4.60 9.28 9.24
CA SER A 147 3.87 8.63 10.33
C SER A 147 2.43 9.14 10.25
N PHE A 148 1.57 8.47 9.49
CA PHE A 148 0.14 8.53 9.74
C PHE A 148 -0.07 7.86 11.10
N ARG A 149 0.17 8.61 12.18
CA ARG A 149 -0.55 8.38 13.43
C ARG A 149 -2.02 8.60 13.07
N LEU A 150 -2.69 7.51 12.67
CA LEU A 150 -4.11 7.37 12.91
C LEU A 150 -4.27 7.63 14.40
N GLY A 151 -4.61 8.87 14.73
CA GLY A 151 -4.92 9.25 16.08
C GLY A 151 -6.03 8.32 16.54
N SER A 152 -5.67 7.36 17.39
CA SER A 152 -6.58 6.77 18.34
C SER A 152 -7.08 7.93 19.21
N HIS A 153 -8.16 8.58 18.75
CA HIS A 153 -8.94 9.48 19.60
C HIS A 153 -9.68 8.62 20.65
N PRO A 154 -9.93 9.20 21.83
CA PRO A 154 -10.00 8.53 23.13
C PRO A 154 -11.19 7.59 23.32
#